data_AF-A0A6L9JRE1-F1
#
_entry.id   AF-A0A6L9JRE1-F1
#
_cell.length_a   1.000
_cell.length_b   1.000
_cell.length_c   1.000
_cell.angle_alpha   90.00
_cell.angle_beta   90.00
_cell.angle_gamma   90.00
#
_symmetry.space_group_name_H-M   'P 1'
#
loop_
_entity.id
_entity.type
_entity.pdbx_description
1 polymer ?
#
loop_
_entity_poly.entity_id
_entity_poly.type
_entity_poly.pdbx_seq_one_letter_code
_entity_poly.pdbx_strand_id
1 'polypeptide(L)'
;MKRFLCAKKIFVTLPHASPNIFFPRAGVSKFVTDKQKEDHEIFHLRVVLTHTNFSDLGWRPYSWWYLNEEGVLIKQSIFSRNKKKKHYIISSQPPLLLDKQYYPSVLGHGIQLAQYADNLALSYIILQAFQEQLSGFSLAARTLYLPLDILILLMQTLARQQPGVHPWLLNLLTHAQSRKLNEYQLEDTHQWENAYVYDNYTNISLLFPLAPTAIVGGIKMQRYWPDIIDSVSIINEKTTTPCPIPQCLAFPQCQEYLLPYRPKQETLRQIQMADIEYSLAMAITEY
;
A
#
# COMPACT_ATOMS: atom_id res chain seq x y z
N MET A 1 11.38 13.09 8.52
CA MET A 1 12.59 12.67 7.77
C MET A 1 13.75 12.26 8.69
N LYS A 2 14.27 13.11 9.57
CA LYS A 2 15.40 12.77 10.48
C LYS A 2 15.20 11.48 11.28
N ARG A 3 14.00 11.24 11.81
CA ARG A 3 13.65 9.99 12.52
C ARG A 3 13.67 8.74 11.65
N PHE A 4 13.32 8.84 10.38
CA PHE A 4 13.41 7.71 9.44
C PHE A 4 14.86 7.37 9.13
N LEU A 5 15.66 8.39 8.79
CA LEU A 5 17.08 8.23 8.44
C LEU A 5 17.93 7.67 9.59
N CYS A 6 17.50 7.88 10.83
CA CYS A 6 18.18 7.36 12.03
C CYS A 6 17.45 6.17 12.66
N ALA A 7 16.41 5.61 12.02
CA ALA A 7 15.66 4.49 12.57
C ALA A 7 16.54 3.24 12.60
N LYS A 8 16.65 2.62 13.77
CA LYS A 8 17.39 1.35 13.92
C LYS A 8 16.55 0.14 13.51
N LYS A 9 15.22 0.25 13.62
CA LYS A 9 14.28 -0.82 13.27
C LYS A 9 13.23 -0.29 12.32
N ILE A 10 13.18 -0.84 11.11
CA ILE A 10 12.21 -0.45 10.08
C ILE A 10 11.30 -1.63 9.81
N PHE A 11 9.99 -1.44 10.04
CA PHE A 11 8.95 -2.40 9.73
C PHE A 11 8.23 -1.91 8.49
N VAL A 12 8.14 -2.74 7.46
CA VAL A 12 7.54 -2.39 6.18
C VAL A 12 6.19 -3.05 6.01
N THR A 13 5.19 -2.32 5.52
CA THR A 13 3.92 -2.89 5.03
C THR A 13 3.65 -2.45 3.60
N LEU A 14 2.81 -3.22 2.89
CA LEU A 14 2.50 -3.03 1.47
C LEU A 14 0.99 -2.76 1.25
N PRO A 15 0.42 -1.66 1.78
CA PRO A 15 -0.98 -1.33 1.53
C PRO A 15 -1.19 -0.93 0.06
N HIS A 16 -2.43 -1.04 -0.43
CA HIS A 16 -2.81 -0.48 -1.73
C HIS A 16 -3.28 0.96 -1.56
N ALA A 17 -2.97 1.82 -2.53
CA ALA A 17 -3.57 3.14 -2.63
C ALA A 17 -5.08 2.97 -2.89
N SER A 18 -5.88 3.10 -1.84
CA SER A 18 -7.32 2.88 -1.86
C SER A 18 -8.02 3.80 -0.86
N PRO A 19 -9.15 4.42 -1.23
CA PRO A 19 -9.95 5.21 -0.29
C PRO A 19 -10.76 4.31 0.67
N ASN A 20 -10.94 3.03 0.32
CA ASN A 20 -11.51 2.00 1.18
C ASN A 20 -10.39 1.17 1.79
N ILE A 21 -9.93 1.55 2.97
CA ILE A 21 -9.08 0.68 3.78
C ILE A 21 -10.00 -0.29 4.53
N PHE A 22 -10.33 -1.45 3.95
CA PHE A 22 -11.14 -2.43 4.67
C PHE A 22 -10.37 -3.04 5.83
N PHE A 23 -11.10 -3.41 6.88
CA PHE A 23 -10.55 -3.89 8.14
C PHE A 23 -9.54 -5.04 8.04
N PRO A 24 -9.78 -6.07 7.20
CA PRO A 24 -8.78 -7.13 7.00
C PRO A 24 -7.42 -6.62 6.52
N ARG A 25 -7.39 -5.49 5.79
CA ARG A 25 -6.14 -4.85 5.32
C ARG A 25 -5.59 -3.85 6.32
N ALA A 26 -6.46 -3.06 6.94
CA ALA A 26 -6.08 -2.09 7.97
C ALA A 26 -5.37 -2.76 9.16
N GLY A 27 -5.65 -4.04 9.40
CA GLY A 27 -5.06 -4.79 10.50
C GLY A 27 -3.55 -4.95 10.46
N VAL A 28 -2.96 -5.00 9.27
CA VAL A 28 -1.49 -5.01 9.14
C VAL A 28 -0.91 -3.69 9.65
N SER A 29 -1.54 -2.55 9.31
CA SER A 29 -1.13 -1.22 9.80
C SER A 29 -1.30 -1.09 11.31
N LYS A 30 -2.42 -1.59 11.85
CA LYS A 30 -2.68 -1.61 13.30
C LYS A 30 -1.64 -2.46 14.04
N PHE A 31 -1.34 -3.66 13.55
CA PHE A 31 -0.36 -4.55 14.16
C PHE A 31 1.02 -3.90 14.28
N VAL A 32 1.52 -3.28 13.20
CA VAL A 32 2.80 -2.57 13.27
C VAL A 32 2.70 -1.37 14.20
N THR A 33 1.59 -0.64 14.20
CA THR A 33 1.36 0.47 15.13
C THR A 33 1.40 0.03 16.60
N ASP A 34 0.85 -1.14 16.93
CA ASP A 34 0.92 -1.70 18.28
C ASP A 34 2.36 -2.06 18.65
N LYS A 35 3.12 -2.66 17.71
CA LYS A 35 4.56 -2.88 17.89
C LYS A 35 5.32 -1.57 18.10
N GLN A 36 4.94 -0.51 17.42
CA GLN A 36 5.53 0.82 17.65
C GLN A 36 5.20 1.38 19.04
N LYS A 37 4.05 1.04 19.62
CA LYS A 37 3.69 1.44 21.00
C LYS A 37 4.48 0.63 22.04
N GLU A 38 4.79 -0.63 21.74
CA GLU A 38 5.64 -1.50 22.57
C GLU A 38 7.13 -1.13 22.49
N ASP A 39 7.61 -0.71 21.32
CA ASP A 39 9.01 -0.36 21.06
C ASP A 39 9.12 0.97 20.29
N HIS A 40 9.70 1.97 20.96
CA HIS A 40 9.88 3.32 20.42
C HIS A 40 10.93 3.42 19.29
N GLU A 41 11.82 2.43 19.13
CA GLU A 41 12.82 2.39 18.06
C GLU A 41 12.23 1.95 16.72
N ILE A 42 11.03 1.35 16.71
CA ILE A 42 10.37 0.90 15.49
C ILE A 42 9.83 2.09 14.69
N PHE A 43 10.28 2.19 13.45
CA PHE A 43 9.73 3.06 12.42
C PHE A 43 8.89 2.24 11.43
N HIS A 44 7.72 2.75 11.06
CA HIS A 44 6.81 2.08 10.13
C HIS A 44 6.89 2.73 8.75
N LEU A 45 7.43 2.00 7.77
CA LEU A 45 7.41 2.40 6.38
C LEU A 45 6.26 1.69 5.64
N ARG A 46 5.36 2.46 5.05
CA ARG A 46 4.25 1.95 4.21
C ARG A 46 4.64 2.15 2.77
N VAL A 47 5.06 1.09 2.09
CA VAL A 47 5.30 1.14 0.66
C VAL A 47 3.97 0.91 -0.04
N VAL A 48 3.35 1.99 -0.51
CA VAL A 48 1.97 1.95 -1.00
C VAL A 48 1.96 1.54 -2.47
N LEU A 49 1.24 0.46 -2.77
CA LEU A 49 1.04 -0.05 -4.12
C LEU A 49 0.15 0.95 -4.90
N THR A 50 0.79 1.72 -5.77
CA THR A 50 0.16 2.78 -6.59
C THR A 50 -0.32 2.28 -7.95
N HIS A 51 0.04 1.04 -8.30
CA HIS A 51 -0.61 0.30 -9.36
C HIS A 51 -1.60 -0.67 -8.72
N THR A 52 -2.82 -0.68 -9.23
CA THR A 52 -3.82 -1.69 -8.86
C THR A 52 -4.34 -2.31 -10.13
N ASN A 53 -4.11 -3.61 -10.32
CA ASN A 53 -4.85 -4.35 -11.32
C ASN A 53 -6.34 -4.25 -10.97
N PHE A 54 -7.14 -3.69 -11.88
CA PHE A 54 -8.59 -3.57 -11.70
C PHE A 54 -9.30 -4.95 -11.72
N SER A 55 -8.55 -6.04 -11.96
CA SER A 55 -9.01 -7.43 -11.99
C SER A 55 -8.77 -8.22 -10.70
N ASP A 56 -7.82 -7.85 -9.85
CA ASP A 56 -7.24 -8.80 -8.88
C ASP A 56 -7.97 -8.89 -7.54
N LEU A 57 -9.13 -8.23 -7.42
CA LEU A 57 -9.95 -8.28 -6.23
C LEU A 57 -11.41 -8.40 -6.64
N GLY A 58 -12.17 -9.24 -5.93
CA GLY A 58 -13.65 -9.19 -5.90
C GLY A 58 -14.19 -7.87 -5.35
N TRP A 59 -13.33 -6.87 -5.19
CA TRP A 59 -13.63 -5.54 -4.70
C TRP A 59 -13.80 -4.63 -5.91
N ARG A 60 -14.59 -3.59 -5.70
CA ARG A 60 -14.88 -2.59 -6.70
C ARG A 60 -13.96 -1.38 -6.41
N PRO A 61 -12.67 -1.37 -6.83
CA PRO A 61 -11.77 -0.21 -6.65
C PRO A 61 -12.28 1.06 -7.36
N TYR A 62 -13.40 0.95 -8.06
CA TYR A 62 -14.12 2.00 -8.72
C TYR A 62 -15.16 2.69 -7.84
N SER A 63 -15.22 2.42 -6.54
CA SER A 63 -16.14 3.12 -5.64
C SER A 63 -15.54 3.35 -4.28
N TRP A 64 -15.85 4.50 -3.69
CA TRP A 64 -15.60 4.79 -2.29
C TRP A 64 -16.91 4.61 -1.52
N TRP A 65 -16.85 3.79 -0.47
CA TRP A 65 -18.00 3.46 0.37
C TRP A 65 -17.77 4.06 1.74
N TYR A 66 -18.74 4.85 2.20
CA TYR A 66 -18.67 5.56 3.46
C TYR A 66 -20.07 5.74 4.06
N LEU A 67 -20.14 6.08 5.34
CA LEU A 67 -21.39 6.48 5.98
C LEU A 67 -21.51 7.99 5.95
N ASN A 68 -22.65 8.52 5.50
CA ASN A 68 -22.95 9.94 5.62
C ASN A 68 -23.27 10.35 7.07
N GLU A 69 -23.61 11.62 7.29
CA GLU A 69 -23.89 12.15 8.63
C GLU A 69 -25.09 11.49 9.30
N GLU A 70 -26.05 10.99 8.50
CA GLU A 70 -27.21 10.23 8.99
C GLU A 70 -26.93 8.74 9.23
N GLY A 71 -25.69 8.26 9.02
CA GLY A 71 -25.34 6.85 9.17
C GLY A 71 -25.82 5.96 8.02
N VAL A 72 -26.16 6.55 6.88
CA VAL A 72 -26.56 5.84 5.66
C VAL A 72 -25.32 5.53 4.81
N LEU A 73 -25.25 4.29 4.33
CA LEU A 73 -24.20 3.81 3.44
C LEU A 73 -24.34 4.45 2.06
N ILE A 74 -23.36 5.27 1.71
CA ILE A 74 -23.26 5.91 0.39
C ILE A 74 -22.15 5.26 -0.42
N LYS A 75 -22.43 5.16 -1.72
CA LYS A 75 -21.49 4.73 -2.76
C LYS A 75 -21.17 5.89 -3.69
N GLN A 76 -19.94 6.35 -3.66
CA GLN A 76 -19.44 7.26 -4.69
C GLN A 76 -18.65 6.48 -5.73
N SER A 77 -19.13 6.43 -6.98
CA SER A 77 -18.41 5.75 -8.06
C SER A 77 -17.31 6.66 -8.60
N ILE A 78 -16.08 6.18 -8.48
CA ILE A 78 -14.84 6.82 -8.87
C ILE A 78 -14.54 6.52 -10.34
N PHE A 79 -14.73 5.27 -10.76
CA PHE A 79 -14.52 4.82 -12.14
C PHE A 79 -15.72 4.05 -12.66
N SER A 80 -15.86 4.01 -13.98
CA SER A 80 -16.72 3.02 -14.62
C SER A 80 -15.88 1.82 -15.04
N ARG A 81 -16.35 0.61 -14.75
CA ARG A 81 -15.65 -0.62 -15.18
C ARG A 81 -15.77 -0.76 -16.69
N ASN A 82 -14.68 -0.50 -17.42
CA ASN A 82 -14.61 -0.89 -18.83
C ASN A 82 -14.19 -2.36 -18.94
N LYS A 83 -15.12 -3.26 -19.24
CA LYS A 83 -14.84 -4.71 -19.38
C LYS A 83 -13.74 -5.03 -20.42
N LYS A 84 -13.47 -4.12 -21.38
CA LYS A 84 -12.41 -4.26 -22.38
C LYS A 84 -11.01 -3.92 -21.84
N LYS A 85 -10.91 -3.15 -20.75
CA LYS A 85 -9.63 -2.68 -20.17
C LYS A 85 -9.56 -3.09 -18.70
N LYS A 86 -9.08 -4.32 -18.45
CA LYS A 86 -8.94 -4.90 -17.10
C LYS A 86 -7.76 -4.37 -16.28
N HIS A 87 -6.81 -3.71 -16.94
CA HIS A 87 -5.60 -3.17 -16.30
C HIS A 87 -5.53 -1.67 -16.62
N TYR A 88 -6.01 -0.86 -15.69
CA TYR A 88 -5.71 0.57 -15.64
C TYR A 88 -4.72 0.79 -14.50
N ILE A 89 -4.04 1.93 -14.49
CA ILE A 89 -3.13 2.32 -13.42
C ILE A 89 -3.62 3.62 -12.78
N ILE A 90 -3.81 3.62 -11.47
CA ILE A 90 -4.41 4.74 -10.73
C ILE A 90 -3.43 5.89 -10.46
N SER A 91 -2.13 5.63 -10.40
CA SER A 91 -1.10 6.67 -10.30
C SER A 91 -0.96 7.53 -11.56
N SER A 92 -1.48 7.06 -12.68
CA SER A 92 -1.45 7.75 -13.96
C SER A 92 -2.73 8.57 -14.19
N GLN A 93 -3.74 8.39 -13.34
CA GLN A 93 -5.03 9.07 -13.49
C GLN A 93 -5.04 10.39 -12.74
N PRO A 94 -5.70 11.44 -13.28
CA PRO A 94 -5.89 12.67 -12.56
C PRO A 94 -6.73 12.43 -11.28
N PRO A 95 -6.58 13.29 -10.24
CA PRO A 95 -7.37 13.21 -9.02
C PRO A 95 -8.87 13.33 -9.33
N LEU A 96 -9.71 12.63 -8.55
CA LEU A 96 -11.15 12.58 -8.75
C LEU A 96 -11.88 13.22 -7.58
N LEU A 97 -11.91 14.55 -7.46
CA LEU A 97 -12.54 15.16 -6.26
C LEU A 97 -13.17 16.54 -6.51
N LEU A 98 -13.92 16.72 -7.61
CA LEU A 98 -14.61 18.00 -7.86
C LEU A 98 -15.91 18.17 -7.07
N ASP A 99 -16.54 17.09 -6.59
CA ASP A 99 -17.84 17.18 -5.91
C ASP A 99 -17.72 16.95 -4.40
N LYS A 100 -17.73 18.04 -3.62
CA LYS A 100 -17.46 18.06 -2.17
C LYS A 100 -18.63 17.54 -1.31
N GLN A 101 -19.81 17.34 -1.88
CA GLN A 101 -21.06 17.21 -1.12
C GLN A 101 -21.22 15.90 -0.34
N TYR A 102 -20.33 14.93 -0.54
CA TYR A 102 -20.58 13.54 -0.20
C TYR A 102 -19.40 12.89 0.50
N TYR A 103 -18.77 13.59 1.45
CA TYR A 103 -17.69 13.00 2.23
C TYR A 103 -17.99 13.13 3.72
N PRO A 104 -17.58 12.17 4.59
CA PRO A 104 -17.67 12.35 6.03
C PRO A 104 -16.93 13.60 6.46
N SER A 105 -17.61 14.49 7.20
CA SER A 105 -17.05 15.76 7.68
C SER A 105 -15.79 15.56 8.53
N VAL A 106 -15.69 14.46 9.27
CA VAL A 106 -14.50 14.04 10.04
C VAL A 106 -13.25 13.83 9.18
N LEU A 107 -13.41 13.52 7.89
CA LEU A 107 -12.29 13.40 6.93
C LEU A 107 -12.00 14.71 6.19
N GLY A 108 -12.73 15.79 6.48
CA GLY A 108 -12.78 17.02 5.69
C GLY A 108 -11.42 17.59 5.30
N HIS A 109 -10.48 17.68 6.25
CA HIS A 109 -9.12 18.15 5.96
C HIS A 109 -8.32 17.21 5.06
N GLY A 110 -8.46 15.89 5.26
CA GLY A 110 -7.79 14.90 4.43
C GLY A 110 -8.28 14.94 2.99
N ILE A 111 -9.57 15.20 2.79
CA ILE A 111 -10.19 15.34 1.47
C ILE A 111 -9.73 16.62 0.80
N GLN A 112 -9.74 17.74 1.53
CA GLN A 112 -9.23 19.01 1.02
C GLN A 112 -7.77 18.88 0.58
N LEU A 113 -6.93 18.19 1.34
CA LEU A 113 -5.54 17.97 0.92
C LEU A 113 -5.45 17.02 -0.29
N ALA A 114 -6.21 15.92 -0.28
CA ALA A 114 -6.21 14.94 -1.36
C ALA A 114 -6.68 15.53 -2.72
N GLN A 115 -7.46 16.62 -2.69
CA GLN A 115 -7.89 17.37 -3.87
C GLN A 115 -6.76 18.08 -4.60
N TYR A 116 -5.69 18.45 -3.91
CA TYR A 116 -4.54 19.14 -4.50
C TYR A 116 -3.48 18.19 -5.06
N ALA A 117 -3.68 16.87 -4.95
CA ALA A 117 -2.75 15.90 -5.52
C ALA A 117 -2.88 15.83 -7.04
N ASP A 118 -1.77 15.80 -7.77
CA ASP A 118 -1.78 15.74 -9.25
C ASP A 118 -2.18 14.38 -9.83
N ASN A 119 -2.23 13.33 -9.00
CA ASN A 119 -2.71 12.02 -9.41
C ASN A 119 -3.52 11.32 -8.31
N LEU A 120 -4.35 10.38 -8.73
CA LEU A 120 -5.30 9.73 -7.83
C LEU A 120 -4.66 8.78 -6.82
N ALA A 121 -3.56 8.11 -7.16
CA ALA A 121 -2.86 7.26 -6.19
C ALA A 121 -2.40 8.11 -4.99
N LEU A 122 -1.89 9.31 -5.24
CA LEU A 122 -1.51 10.24 -4.19
C LEU A 122 -2.73 10.74 -3.40
N SER A 123 -3.84 11.07 -4.07
CA SER A 123 -5.10 11.39 -3.36
C SER A 123 -5.50 10.28 -2.39
N TYR A 124 -5.42 9.01 -2.81
CA TYR A 124 -5.74 7.88 -1.96
C TYR A 124 -4.73 7.63 -0.85
N ILE A 125 -3.44 7.83 -1.10
CA ILE A 125 -2.41 7.75 -0.06
C ILE A 125 -2.68 8.80 1.02
N ILE A 126 -3.04 10.02 0.64
CA ILE A 126 -3.39 11.10 1.58
C ILE A 126 -4.63 10.70 2.38
N LEU A 127 -5.72 10.32 1.72
CA LEU A 127 -6.95 9.88 2.40
C LEU A 127 -6.66 8.71 3.34
N GLN A 128 -5.86 7.75 2.90
CA GLN A 128 -5.47 6.62 3.71
C GLN A 128 -4.69 7.06 4.96
N ALA A 129 -3.71 7.96 4.79
CA ALA A 129 -2.91 8.45 5.89
C ALA A 129 -3.75 9.16 6.94
N PHE A 130 -4.74 9.96 6.51
CA PHE A 130 -5.69 10.61 7.40
C PHE A 130 -6.60 9.61 8.13
N GLN A 131 -7.17 8.64 7.41
CA GLN A 131 -7.99 7.61 8.02
C GLN A 131 -7.21 6.82 9.07
N GLU A 132 -6.00 6.36 8.73
CA GLU A 132 -5.16 5.59 9.65
C GLU A 132 -4.68 6.43 10.83
N GLN A 133 -4.49 7.74 10.67
CA GLN A 133 -4.19 8.64 11.80
C GLN A 133 -5.40 8.78 12.74
N LEU A 134 -6.60 9.02 12.20
CA LEU A 134 -7.82 9.19 13.00
C LEU A 134 -8.17 7.91 13.78
N SER A 135 -7.94 6.74 13.19
CA SER A 135 -8.16 5.47 13.88
C SER A 135 -7.01 5.06 14.81
N GLY A 136 -5.96 5.87 14.95
CA GLY A 136 -4.79 5.52 15.77
C GLY A 136 -3.98 4.33 15.23
N PHE A 137 -4.10 4.06 13.92
CA PHE A 137 -3.38 3.04 13.16
C PHE A 137 -2.15 3.65 12.47
N SER A 138 -1.71 4.84 12.88
CA SER A 138 -0.51 5.53 12.40
C SER A 138 -0.01 6.43 13.53
N LEU A 139 1.32 6.52 13.70
CA LEU A 139 1.92 7.40 14.71
C LEU A 139 2.67 8.53 14.05
N ALA A 140 2.36 9.77 14.47
CA ALA A 140 3.00 10.97 13.96
C ALA A 140 4.54 10.89 14.06
N ALA A 141 5.22 11.29 12.99
CA ALA A 141 6.68 11.27 12.85
C ALA A 141 7.35 9.88 13.01
N ARG A 142 6.58 8.79 13.09
CA ARG A 142 7.06 7.41 13.17
C ARG A 142 6.48 6.51 12.08
N THR A 143 5.60 7.04 11.25
CA THR A 143 5.04 6.37 10.08
C THR A 143 5.33 7.22 8.84
N LEU A 144 5.79 6.58 7.76
CA LEU A 144 6.00 7.21 6.44
C LEU A 144 5.28 6.42 5.37
N TYR A 145 4.69 7.13 4.40
CA TYR A 145 4.08 6.54 3.21
C TYR A 145 5.01 6.82 2.03
N LEU A 146 5.42 5.77 1.32
CA LEU A 146 6.28 5.82 0.15
C LEU A 146 5.53 5.17 -1.02
N PRO A 147 5.18 5.91 -2.08
CA PRO A 147 4.65 5.29 -3.29
C PRO A 147 5.62 4.25 -3.87
N LEU A 148 5.12 3.08 -4.30
CA LEU A 148 5.97 2.02 -4.85
C LEU A 148 6.73 2.46 -6.11
N ASP A 149 6.11 3.24 -6.98
CA ASP A 149 6.74 3.80 -8.18
C ASP A 149 7.95 4.68 -7.84
N ILE A 150 7.87 5.44 -6.73
CA ILE A 150 9.00 6.20 -6.21
C ILE A 150 10.09 5.29 -5.64
N LEU A 151 9.72 4.18 -4.97
CA LEU A 151 10.70 3.17 -4.55
C LEU A 151 11.44 2.59 -5.76
N ILE A 152 10.72 2.23 -6.82
CA ILE A 152 11.30 1.68 -8.05
C ILE A 152 12.27 2.67 -8.67
N LEU A 153 11.86 3.94 -8.81
CA LEU A 153 12.72 5.00 -9.34
C LEU A 153 13.99 5.18 -8.48
N LEU A 154 13.85 5.13 -7.16
CA LEU A 154 14.99 5.19 -6.24
C LEU A 154 15.95 4.01 -6.48
N MET A 155 15.43 2.79 -6.60
CA MET A 155 16.25 1.59 -6.83
C MET A 155 16.94 1.62 -8.19
N GLN A 156 16.26 2.08 -9.24
CA GLN A 156 16.86 2.28 -10.55
C GLN A 156 18.00 3.31 -10.50
N THR A 157 17.78 4.41 -9.77
CA THR A 157 18.78 5.47 -9.58
C THR A 157 20.00 4.95 -8.82
N LEU A 158 19.78 4.21 -7.73
CA LEU A 158 20.86 3.58 -6.95
C LEU A 158 21.68 2.60 -7.80
N ALA A 159 21.01 1.72 -8.56
CA ALA A 159 21.69 0.77 -9.44
C ALA A 159 22.56 1.45 -10.49
N ARG A 160 22.12 2.60 -11.03
CA ARG A 160 22.85 3.36 -12.05
C ARG A 160 24.00 4.19 -11.49
N GLN A 161 23.75 4.93 -10.42
CA GLN A 161 24.67 5.94 -9.92
C GLN A 161 25.61 5.42 -8.83
N GLN A 162 25.19 4.40 -8.09
CA GLN A 162 25.93 3.84 -6.96
C GLN A 162 25.92 2.30 -6.97
N PRO A 163 26.36 1.65 -8.08
CA PRO A 163 26.28 0.20 -8.24
C PRO A 163 27.03 -0.58 -7.15
N GLY A 164 28.03 0.04 -6.50
CA GLY A 164 28.78 -0.58 -5.41
C GLY A 164 28.02 -0.71 -4.08
N VAL A 165 26.92 0.03 -3.88
CA VAL A 165 26.15 -0.02 -2.61
C VAL A 165 25.36 -1.32 -2.51
N HIS A 166 24.73 -1.72 -3.62
CA HIS A 166 24.02 -2.99 -3.73
C HIS A 166 24.39 -3.68 -5.06
N PRO A 167 25.52 -4.40 -5.11
CA PRO A 167 26.05 -4.98 -6.36
C PRO A 167 25.09 -5.94 -7.06
N TRP A 168 24.17 -6.56 -6.32
CA TRP A 168 23.15 -7.47 -6.82
C TRP A 168 21.92 -6.77 -7.42
N LEU A 169 21.72 -5.47 -7.14
CA LEU A 169 20.49 -4.76 -7.52
C LEU A 169 20.36 -4.65 -9.03
N LEU A 170 21.44 -4.31 -9.74
CA LEU A 170 21.41 -4.24 -11.20
C LEU A 170 21.02 -5.59 -11.81
N ASN A 171 21.60 -6.69 -11.30
CA ASN A 171 21.29 -8.03 -11.78
C ASN A 171 19.82 -8.43 -11.53
N LEU A 172 19.25 -8.03 -10.39
CA LEU A 172 17.82 -8.21 -10.11
C LEU A 172 16.97 -7.45 -11.15
N LEU A 173 17.27 -6.16 -11.36
CA LEU A 173 16.48 -5.30 -12.25
C LEU A 173 16.55 -5.78 -13.72
N THR A 174 17.70 -6.23 -14.20
CA THR A 174 17.89 -6.64 -15.60
C THR A 174 17.24 -7.97 -15.97
N HIS A 175 17.01 -8.85 -14.98
CA HIS A 175 16.43 -10.19 -15.22
C HIS A 175 14.97 -10.30 -14.77
N ALA A 176 14.45 -9.28 -14.09
CA ALA A 176 13.06 -9.24 -13.65
C ALA A 176 12.10 -9.06 -14.82
N GLN A 177 10.89 -9.61 -14.67
CA GLN A 177 9.79 -9.26 -15.57
C GLN A 177 9.34 -7.84 -15.21
N SER A 178 9.35 -6.95 -16.20
CA SER A 178 9.09 -5.55 -15.98
C SER A 178 8.07 -5.00 -16.95
N ARG A 179 7.30 -4.02 -16.49
CA ARG A 179 6.31 -3.32 -17.29
C ARG A 179 6.54 -1.83 -17.21
N LYS A 180 6.50 -1.16 -18.37
CA LYS A 180 6.48 0.30 -18.46
C LYS A 180 5.05 0.81 -18.43
N LEU A 181 4.88 2.05 -18.02
CA LEU A 181 3.62 2.76 -18.14
C LEU A 181 3.52 3.39 -19.53
N ASN A 182 2.43 3.12 -20.24
CA ASN A 182 2.04 3.79 -21.48
C ASN A 182 0.64 4.39 -21.30
N GLU A 183 0.57 5.73 -21.24
CA GLU A 183 -0.60 6.49 -20.80
C GLU A 183 -1.11 6.02 -19.42
N TYR A 184 -2.07 5.08 -19.41
CA TYR A 184 -2.71 4.53 -18.22
C TYR A 184 -2.63 3.00 -18.14
N GLN A 185 -1.88 2.37 -19.04
CA GLN A 185 -1.77 0.92 -19.17
C GLN A 185 -0.34 0.45 -18.95
N LEU A 186 -0.20 -0.78 -18.48
CA LEU A 186 1.10 -1.43 -18.36
C LEU A 186 1.36 -2.27 -19.61
N GLU A 187 2.55 -2.10 -20.16
CA GLU A 187 3.07 -2.88 -21.27
C GLU A 187 4.37 -3.53 -20.85
N ASP A 188 4.60 -4.77 -21.26
CA ASP A 188 5.86 -5.45 -20.99
C ASP A 188 7.03 -4.66 -21.60
N THR A 189 8.15 -4.63 -20.89
CA THR A 189 9.38 -3.99 -21.34
C THR A 189 10.58 -4.84 -20.94
N HIS A 190 11.61 -4.82 -21.80
CA HIS A 190 12.89 -5.47 -21.54
C HIS A 190 13.96 -4.48 -21.04
N GLN A 191 13.63 -3.18 -21.02
CA GLN A 191 14.51 -2.13 -20.52
C GLN A 191 14.14 -1.84 -19.07
N TRP A 192 14.97 -2.31 -18.15
CA TRP A 192 14.73 -2.18 -16.70
C TRP A 192 14.68 -0.71 -16.26
N GLU A 193 15.36 0.19 -16.97
CA GLU A 193 15.37 1.63 -16.72
C GLU A 193 14.01 2.29 -16.94
N ASN A 194 13.17 1.68 -17.78
CA ASN A 194 11.84 2.16 -18.12
C ASN A 194 10.74 1.44 -17.33
N ALA A 195 11.11 0.52 -16.43
CA ALA A 195 10.16 -0.21 -15.62
C ALA A 195 9.42 0.74 -14.69
N TYR A 196 8.10 0.69 -14.77
CA TYR A 196 7.18 1.33 -13.82
C TYR A 196 6.83 0.37 -12.67
N VAL A 197 6.80 -0.93 -12.96
CA VAL A 197 6.50 -2.00 -12.01
C VAL A 197 7.18 -3.29 -12.46
N TYR A 198 7.57 -4.12 -11.51
CA TYR A 198 8.09 -5.47 -11.78
C TYR A 198 7.06 -6.55 -11.40
N ASP A 199 7.41 -7.81 -11.59
CA ASP A 199 6.67 -8.91 -10.98
C ASP A 199 6.63 -8.78 -9.44
N ASN A 200 5.70 -9.49 -8.82
CA ASN A 200 5.44 -9.39 -7.38
C ASN A 200 6.68 -9.73 -6.52
N TYR A 201 7.47 -10.72 -6.94
CA TYR A 201 8.65 -11.14 -6.19
C TYR A 201 9.73 -10.07 -6.24
N THR A 202 10.01 -9.56 -7.44
CA THR A 202 10.96 -8.47 -7.62
C THR A 202 10.54 -7.23 -6.84
N ASN A 203 9.28 -6.78 -6.93
CA ASN A 203 8.80 -5.60 -6.20
C ASN A 203 9.02 -5.71 -4.68
N ILE A 204 8.89 -6.91 -4.10
CA ILE A 204 9.16 -7.13 -2.68
C ILE A 204 10.66 -7.13 -2.39
N SER A 205 11.47 -7.74 -3.26
CA SER A 205 12.94 -7.71 -3.14
C SER A 205 13.52 -6.29 -3.23
N LEU A 206 12.85 -5.36 -3.91
CA LEU A 206 13.23 -3.94 -3.94
C LEU A 206 13.14 -3.24 -2.58
N LEU A 207 12.53 -3.87 -1.58
CA LEU A 207 12.52 -3.36 -0.20
C LEU A 207 13.84 -3.64 0.53
N PHE A 208 14.60 -4.66 0.10
CA PHE A 208 15.76 -5.17 0.83
C PHE A 208 16.92 -4.16 0.92
N PRO A 209 17.17 -3.29 -0.08
CA PRO A 209 18.13 -2.19 0.02
C PRO A 209 17.84 -1.22 1.17
N LEU A 210 16.57 -1.12 1.60
CA LEU A 210 16.18 -0.31 2.75
C LEU A 210 16.53 -0.97 4.10
N ALA A 211 17.11 -2.17 4.07
CA ALA A 211 17.46 -2.99 5.22
C ALA A 211 16.33 -3.08 6.28
N PRO A 212 15.09 -3.44 5.89
CA PRO A 212 14.01 -3.50 6.87
C PRO A 212 14.27 -4.64 7.84
N THR A 213 13.95 -4.40 9.10
CA THR A 213 13.98 -5.44 10.15
C THR A 213 12.94 -6.51 9.85
N ALA A 214 11.76 -6.08 9.39
CA ALA A 214 10.68 -6.98 9.02
C ALA A 214 9.83 -6.40 7.91
N ILE A 215 9.34 -7.29 7.05
CA ILE A 215 8.23 -7.01 6.12
C ILE A 215 7.00 -7.73 6.68
N VAL A 216 5.93 -6.96 6.89
CA VAL A 216 4.73 -7.42 7.57
C VAL A 216 3.58 -7.51 6.57
N GLY A 217 2.92 -8.67 6.54
CA GLY A 217 1.83 -8.96 5.61
C GLY A 217 0.93 -10.08 6.11
N GLY A 218 -0.14 -10.36 5.37
CA GLY A 218 -1.06 -11.46 5.70
C GLY A 218 -0.53 -12.83 5.26
N ILE A 219 -1.31 -13.88 5.52
CA ILE A 219 -0.97 -15.28 5.17
C ILE A 219 -0.58 -15.45 3.69
N LYS A 220 -1.21 -14.70 2.78
CA LYS A 220 -0.87 -14.77 1.35
C LYS A 220 0.62 -14.47 1.13
N MET A 221 1.17 -13.47 1.82
CA MET A 221 2.58 -13.10 1.73
C MET A 221 3.50 -14.17 2.29
N GLN A 222 3.13 -14.76 3.42
CA GLN A 222 3.89 -15.86 4.02
C GLN A 222 3.98 -17.08 3.08
N ARG A 223 2.92 -17.37 2.31
CA ARG A 223 2.88 -18.52 1.38
C ARG A 223 3.84 -18.39 0.22
N TYR A 224 4.01 -17.18 -0.33
CA TYR A 224 4.90 -16.94 -1.48
C TYR A 224 6.29 -16.43 -1.05
N TRP A 225 6.54 -16.29 0.25
CA TRP A 225 7.83 -15.86 0.79
C TRP A 225 9.00 -16.80 0.41
N PRO A 226 8.83 -18.14 0.38
CA PRO A 226 9.89 -19.04 -0.09
C PRO A 226 10.35 -18.71 -1.52
N ASP A 227 9.44 -18.40 -2.43
CA ASP A 227 9.78 -18.06 -3.82
C ASP A 227 10.64 -16.78 -3.91
N ILE A 228 10.43 -15.83 -2.99
CA ILE A 228 11.25 -14.61 -2.87
C ILE A 228 12.65 -14.98 -2.38
N ILE A 229 12.74 -15.84 -1.36
CA ILE A 229 14.03 -16.31 -0.82
C ILE A 229 14.84 -17.01 -1.91
N ASP A 230 14.21 -17.91 -2.66
CA ASP A 230 14.87 -18.68 -3.71
C ASP A 230 15.36 -17.76 -4.83
N SER A 231 14.53 -16.82 -5.28
CA SER A 231 14.88 -15.83 -6.30
C SER A 231 16.08 -14.97 -5.90
N VAL A 232 16.12 -14.53 -4.64
CA VAL A 232 17.22 -13.71 -4.10
C VAL A 232 18.47 -14.54 -3.87
N SER A 233 18.34 -15.82 -3.50
CA SER A 233 19.47 -16.74 -3.32
C SER A 233 20.22 -16.97 -4.63
N ILE A 234 19.50 -17.21 -5.74
CA ILE A 234 20.07 -17.35 -7.09
C ILE A 234 20.85 -16.10 -7.51
N ILE A 235 20.37 -14.92 -7.12
CA ILE A 235 21.05 -13.65 -7.42
C ILE A 235 22.30 -13.49 -6.55
N ASN A 236 22.21 -13.86 -5.27
CA ASN A 236 23.31 -13.78 -4.32
C ASN A 236 24.50 -14.68 -4.71
N GLU A 237 24.25 -15.86 -5.28
CA GLU A 237 25.30 -16.77 -5.77
C GLU A 237 26.25 -16.11 -6.79
N LYS A 238 25.77 -15.08 -7.50
CA LYS A 238 26.53 -14.37 -8.53
C LYS A 238 27.24 -13.12 -8.01
N THR A 239 27.20 -12.86 -6.70
CA THR A 239 27.73 -11.63 -6.11
C THR A 239 28.57 -11.89 -4.85
N THR A 240 29.58 -11.06 -4.62
CA THR A 240 30.47 -11.18 -3.45
C THR A 240 29.87 -10.61 -2.16
N THR A 241 28.83 -9.78 -2.26
CA THR A 241 28.12 -9.18 -1.13
C THR A 241 26.65 -9.62 -1.18
N PRO A 242 26.24 -10.59 -0.34
CA PRO A 242 24.89 -11.13 -0.40
C PRO A 242 23.85 -10.10 0.06
N CYS A 243 22.68 -10.13 -0.57
CA CYS A 243 21.51 -9.38 -0.15
C CYS A 243 20.94 -9.95 1.15
N PRO A 244 20.84 -9.14 2.24
CA PRO A 244 20.21 -9.59 3.48
C PRO A 244 18.70 -9.74 3.26
N ILE A 245 18.17 -10.92 3.58
CA ILE A 245 16.73 -11.20 3.47
C ILE A 245 16.04 -10.79 4.77
N PRO A 246 15.11 -9.82 4.75
CA PRO A 246 14.36 -9.42 5.92
C PRO A 246 13.49 -10.54 6.48
N GLN A 247 13.10 -10.44 7.76
CA GLN A 247 12.10 -11.34 8.31
C GLN A 247 10.72 -11.05 7.68
N CYS A 248 10.02 -12.09 7.22
CA CYS A 248 8.59 -11.98 6.93
C CYS A 248 7.79 -12.25 8.20
N LEU A 249 7.13 -11.22 8.72
CA LEU A 249 6.20 -11.34 9.84
C LEU A 249 4.77 -11.49 9.32
N ALA A 250 4.17 -12.63 9.61
CA ALA A 250 2.76 -12.84 9.34
C ALA A 250 1.93 -12.12 10.41
N PHE A 251 1.08 -11.22 9.95
CA PHE A 251 0.03 -10.65 10.78
C PHE A 251 -0.96 -11.76 11.20
N PRO A 252 -1.22 -11.97 12.51
CA PRO A 252 -2.09 -13.05 12.99
C PRO A 252 -3.54 -12.82 12.56
N GLN A 253 -4.19 -13.83 11.97
CA GLN A 253 -5.55 -13.69 11.42
C GLN A 253 -6.67 -13.45 12.44
N CYS A 254 -6.39 -13.48 13.76
CA CYS A 254 -7.44 -13.32 14.76
C CYS A 254 -8.04 -11.91 14.64
N GLN A 255 -9.33 -11.76 14.32
CA GLN A 255 -9.96 -10.44 14.22
C GLN A 255 -10.19 -9.78 15.59
N GLU A 256 -9.72 -10.38 16.68
CA GLU A 256 -9.96 -9.90 18.05
C GLU A 256 -9.35 -8.51 18.29
N TYR A 257 -8.24 -8.17 17.66
CA TYR A 257 -7.67 -6.82 17.73
C TYR A 257 -8.55 -5.75 17.04
N LEU A 258 -9.55 -6.16 16.25
CA LEU A 258 -10.55 -5.29 15.61
C LEU A 258 -11.86 -5.21 16.39
N LEU A 259 -11.98 -5.89 17.53
CA LEU A 259 -13.18 -5.81 18.37
C LEU A 259 -13.67 -4.38 18.64
N PRO A 260 -12.80 -3.37 18.88
CA PRO A 260 -13.25 -2.00 19.09
C PRO A 260 -13.89 -1.35 17.85
N TYR A 261 -13.69 -1.91 16.67
CA TYR A 261 -14.10 -1.36 15.39
C TYR A 261 -15.03 -2.33 14.64
N ARG A 262 -16.02 -2.90 15.33
CA ARG A 262 -17.06 -3.69 14.66
C ARG A 262 -18.17 -2.77 14.15
N PRO A 263 -18.82 -3.07 13.01
CA PRO A 263 -19.95 -2.26 12.56
C PRO A 263 -21.09 -2.30 13.58
N LYS A 264 -21.80 -1.19 13.77
CA LYS A 264 -23.10 -1.21 14.49
C LYS A 264 -24.09 -2.09 13.72
N GLN A 265 -25.10 -2.62 14.40
CA GLN A 265 -26.06 -3.56 13.78
C GLN A 265 -26.70 -3.00 12.50
N GLU A 266 -27.02 -1.71 12.47
CA GLU A 266 -27.64 -1.08 11.31
C GLU A 266 -26.66 -0.95 10.14
N THR A 267 -25.42 -0.53 10.41
CA THR A 267 -24.33 -0.52 9.42
C THR A 267 -24.05 -1.92 8.88
N LEU A 268 -24.06 -2.94 9.74
CA LEU A 268 -23.86 -4.34 9.36
C LEU A 268 -24.90 -4.80 8.33
N ARG A 269 -26.18 -4.44 8.51
CA ARG A 269 -27.23 -4.74 7.53
C ARG A 269 -26.97 -4.07 6.19
N GLN A 270 -26.61 -2.79 6.21
CA GLN A 270 -26.34 -2.03 4.99
C GLN A 270 -25.15 -2.61 4.20
N ILE A 271 -24.04 -2.95 4.88
CA ILE A 271 -22.87 -3.55 4.20
C ILE A 271 -23.16 -4.96 3.67
N GLN A 272 -23.99 -5.76 4.37
CA GLN A 272 -24.43 -7.08 3.89
C GLN A 272 -25.31 -6.96 2.64
N MET A 273 -26.25 -6.01 2.62
CA MET A 273 -27.08 -5.74 1.45
C MET A 273 -26.26 -5.25 0.25
N ALA A 274 -25.19 -4.48 0.50
CA ALA A 274 -24.31 -3.96 -0.54
C ALA A 274 -23.23 -4.95 -1.01
N ASP A 275 -23.08 -6.11 -0.33
CA ASP A 275 -22.04 -7.11 -0.59
C ASP A 275 -20.62 -6.51 -0.55
N ILE A 276 -20.32 -5.78 0.53
CA ILE A 276 -19.01 -5.15 0.77
C ILE A 276 -18.47 -5.45 2.16
N GLU A 277 -17.16 -5.30 2.31
CA GLU A 277 -16.50 -5.37 3.62
C GLU A 277 -16.63 -4.04 4.37
N TYR A 278 -16.57 -4.12 5.71
CA TYR A 278 -16.55 -2.96 6.58
C TYR A 278 -15.22 -2.20 6.44
N SER A 279 -15.28 -0.88 6.32
CA SER A 279 -14.12 -0.02 6.05
C SER A 279 -13.72 0.85 7.24
N LEU A 280 -12.44 1.23 7.28
CA LEU A 280 -11.95 2.17 8.27
C LEU A 280 -12.67 3.52 8.18
N ALA A 281 -13.06 3.95 6.98
CA ALA A 281 -13.85 5.16 6.78
C ALA A 281 -15.20 5.08 7.50
N MET A 282 -15.89 3.92 7.42
CA MET A 282 -17.16 3.71 8.13
C MET A 282 -16.96 3.70 9.65
N ALA A 283 -15.90 3.05 10.14
CA ALA A 283 -15.60 3.04 11.56
C ALA A 283 -15.27 4.42 12.13
N ILE A 284 -14.52 5.24 11.40
CA ILE A 284 -14.24 6.63 11.81
C ILE A 284 -15.53 7.46 11.89
N THR A 285 -16.52 7.18 11.04
CA THR A 285 -17.83 7.85 11.15
C THR A 285 -18.63 7.35 12.36
N GLU A 286 -18.47 6.08 12.77
CA GLU A 286 -19.26 5.48 13.84
C GLU A 286 -18.72 5.70 15.26
N TYR A 287 -17.42 5.91 15.41
CA TYR A 287 -16.65 5.91 16.67
C TYR A 287 -15.72 7.10 16.80
#